data_AF-B2C465-F1
#
_entry.id   AF-B2C465-F1
#
_cell.length_a   1.000
_cell.length_b   1.000
_cell.length_c   1.000
_cell.angle_alpha   90.00
_cell.angle_beta   90.00
_cell.angle_gamma   90.00
#
_symmetry.space_group_name_H-M   'P 1'
#
loop_
_entity.id
_entity.type
_entity.pdbx_description
1 polymer ?
#
loop_
_entity_poly.entity_id
_entity_poly.type
_entity_poly.pdbx_seq_one_letter_code
_entity_poly.pdbx_strand_id
1 'polypeptide(L)'
;LSRLIGSPPGYIGYNEGGQLTKQVNNNPNSIVLFDEIEKAHPDIYNILLQILDEGRLTDSTGQIIDFTNTIILLTSNLGCPRTYNNYLSNKNYLSKLDLQDIQKQILNAINQYFKPELLNRLTNILIFNPLDIQTLLLICDKFINEFKQKLYMSKLNIIIYIHNNIKYLLIKL
;
A
#
# COMPACT_ATOMS: atom_id res chain seq x y z
N LEU A 1 13.08 13.89 -4.31
CA LEU A 1 12.68 13.87 -5.75
C LEU A 1 13.73 13.27 -6.66
N SER A 2 15.01 13.61 -6.49
CA SER A 2 16.05 13.23 -7.45
C SER A 2 16.15 11.71 -7.70
N ARG A 3 15.83 10.89 -6.71
CA ARG A 3 15.78 9.43 -6.89
C ARG A 3 14.62 8.96 -7.79
N LEU A 4 13.47 9.64 -7.74
CA LEU A 4 12.25 9.24 -8.46
C LEU A 4 12.22 9.76 -9.90
N ILE A 5 12.63 11.02 -10.12
CA ILE A 5 12.54 11.70 -11.43
C ILE A 5 13.91 12.08 -12.04
N GLY A 6 15.00 11.88 -11.30
CA GLY A 6 16.35 12.24 -11.72
C GLY A 6 16.84 13.54 -11.09
N SER A 7 18.17 13.72 -11.05
CA SER A 7 18.78 14.98 -10.58
C SER A 7 18.66 16.08 -11.64
N PRO A 8 18.55 17.36 -11.25
CA PRO A 8 18.52 18.49 -12.19
C PRO A 8 19.88 18.72 -12.90
N PRO A 9 19.92 19.52 -13.99
CA PRO A 9 21.15 19.83 -14.73
C PRO A 9 22.26 20.37 -13.81
N GLY A 10 23.45 19.76 -13.88
CA GLY A 10 24.62 20.17 -13.09
C GLY A 10 24.86 19.39 -11.79
N TYR A 11 24.02 18.39 -11.46
CA TYR A 11 24.22 17.50 -10.31
C TYR A 11 24.64 16.08 -10.73
N ILE A 12 25.35 15.37 -9.84
CA ILE A 12 25.73 13.95 -10.05
C ILE A 12 24.44 13.12 -10.22
N GLY A 13 24.38 12.33 -11.30
CA GLY A 13 23.18 11.56 -11.68
C GLY A 13 22.21 12.27 -12.63
N TYR A 14 22.57 13.44 -13.19
CA TYR A 14 21.73 14.19 -14.14
C TYR A 14 21.32 13.39 -15.39
N ASN A 15 22.25 12.62 -15.99
CA ASN A 15 21.97 11.84 -17.21
C ASN A 15 21.22 10.53 -16.93
N GLU A 16 21.00 10.21 -15.67
CA GLU A 16 20.22 9.06 -15.26
C GLU A 16 18.82 9.55 -14.92
N GLY A 17 17.89 9.48 -15.88
CA GLY A 17 16.46 9.64 -15.59
C GLY A 17 16.06 8.87 -14.33
N GLY A 18 15.05 9.36 -13.62
CA GLY A 18 14.67 8.84 -12.31
C GLY A 18 14.30 7.36 -12.28
N GLN A 19 14.38 6.74 -11.10
CA GLN A 19 14.04 5.32 -10.93
C GLN A 19 12.60 5.03 -11.35
N LEU A 20 11.66 5.91 -11.04
CA LEU A 20 10.26 5.74 -11.41
C LEU A 20 10.07 5.91 -12.92
N THR A 21 10.59 7.01 -13.48
CA THR A 21 10.41 7.36 -14.89
C THR A 21 11.04 6.29 -15.80
N LYS A 22 12.23 5.78 -15.47
CA LYS A 22 12.85 4.67 -16.20
C LYS A 22 12.08 3.36 -16.11
N GLN A 23 11.59 2.99 -14.92
CA GLN A 23 10.87 1.74 -14.74
C GLN A 23 9.56 1.72 -15.53
N VAL A 24 8.81 2.82 -15.49
CA VAL A 24 7.55 2.96 -16.24
C VAL A 24 7.81 3.06 -17.74
N ASN A 25 8.85 3.78 -18.17
CA ASN A 25 9.22 3.83 -19.59
C ASN A 25 9.60 2.46 -20.17
N ASN A 26 10.31 1.64 -19.39
CA ASN A 26 10.69 0.29 -19.81
C ASN A 26 9.51 -0.69 -19.74
N ASN A 27 8.58 -0.50 -18.79
CA ASN A 27 7.41 -1.35 -18.58
C ASN A 27 6.14 -0.50 -18.38
N PRO A 28 5.52 -0.01 -19.46
CA PRO A 28 4.37 0.92 -19.38
C PRO A 28 3.12 0.30 -18.73
N ASN A 29 2.94 -1.01 -18.90
CA ASN A 29 1.87 -1.78 -18.27
C ASN A 29 2.31 -2.26 -16.89
N SER A 30 2.37 -1.35 -15.92
CA SER A 30 2.88 -1.64 -14.58
C SER A 30 1.92 -1.21 -13.48
N ILE A 31 2.19 -1.69 -12.26
CA ILE A 31 1.55 -1.24 -11.03
C ILE A 31 2.60 -0.47 -10.25
N VAL A 32 2.33 0.80 -9.94
CA VAL A 32 3.18 1.65 -9.13
C VAL A 32 2.54 1.82 -7.75
N LEU A 33 3.26 1.40 -6.71
CA LEU A 33 2.83 1.52 -5.31
C LEU A 33 3.57 2.68 -4.64
N PHE A 34 2.82 3.63 -4.10
CA PHE A 34 3.32 4.62 -3.15
C PHE A 34 2.85 4.23 -1.76
N ASP A 35 3.81 3.80 -0.94
CA ASP A 35 3.54 3.35 0.42
C ASP A 35 3.56 4.51 1.41
N GLU A 36 2.63 4.52 2.37
CA GLU A 36 2.48 5.51 3.43
C GLU A 36 2.57 6.96 2.92
N ILE A 37 1.70 7.31 1.97
CA ILE A 37 1.78 8.57 1.24
C ILE A 37 1.68 9.82 2.16
N GLU A 38 1.08 9.70 3.34
CA GLU A 38 1.05 10.76 4.36
C GLU A 38 2.43 11.11 4.96
N LYS A 39 3.46 10.28 4.73
CA LYS A 39 4.84 10.58 5.15
C LYS A 39 5.66 11.20 4.01
N ALA A 40 5.10 11.29 2.81
CA ALA A 40 5.81 11.79 1.64
C ALA A 40 6.07 13.30 1.74
N HIS A 41 7.20 13.74 1.18
CA HIS A 41 7.51 15.16 1.07
C HIS A 41 6.50 15.87 0.15
N PRO A 42 6.14 17.14 0.41
CA PRO A 42 5.16 17.88 -0.39
C PRO A 42 5.35 17.81 -1.91
N ASP A 43 6.59 17.80 -2.39
CA ASP A 43 6.85 17.76 -3.83
C ASP A 43 6.42 16.45 -4.52
N ILE A 44 6.24 15.36 -3.77
CA ILE A 44 5.67 14.11 -4.30
C ILE A 44 4.23 14.33 -4.74
N TYR A 45 3.47 15.20 -4.06
CA TYR A 45 2.11 15.52 -4.47
C TYR A 45 2.06 16.20 -5.83
N ASN A 46 3.00 17.09 -6.14
CA ASN A 46 3.04 17.76 -7.44
C ASN A 46 3.27 16.76 -8.57
N ILE A 47 4.17 15.79 -8.37
CA ILE A 47 4.41 14.70 -9.31
C ILE A 47 3.14 13.85 -9.46
N LEU A 48 2.50 13.47 -8.35
CA LEU A 48 1.27 12.67 -8.39
C LEU A 48 0.13 13.40 -9.12
N LEU A 49 -0.06 14.69 -8.86
CA LEU A 49 -1.06 15.49 -9.57
C LEU A 49 -0.79 15.52 -11.07
N GLN A 50 0.47 15.71 -11.49
CA GLN A 50 0.82 15.69 -12.91
C GLN A 50 0.47 14.32 -13.54
N ILE A 51 0.86 13.23 -12.88
CA ILE A 51 0.59 11.88 -13.38
C ILE A 51 -0.93 11.61 -13.45
N LEU A 52 -1.67 11.95 -12.39
CA LEU A 52 -3.09 11.66 -12.28
C LEU A 52 -3.96 12.55 -13.18
N ASP A 53 -3.49 13.76 -13.51
CA ASP A 53 -4.21 14.70 -14.37
C ASP A 53 -3.89 14.49 -15.85
N GLU A 54 -2.60 14.38 -16.20
CA GLU A 54 -2.13 14.36 -17.59
C GLU A 54 -1.85 12.94 -18.10
N GLY A 55 -1.80 11.95 -17.20
CA GLY A 55 -1.34 10.60 -17.53
C GLY A 55 0.13 10.56 -17.94
N ARG A 56 0.92 11.59 -17.59
CA ARG A 56 2.31 11.75 -18.02
C ARG A 56 3.16 12.37 -16.92
N LEU A 57 4.47 12.16 -17.00
CA LEU A 57 5.45 12.79 -16.13
C LEU A 57 6.67 13.20 -16.93
N THR A 58 7.08 14.45 -16.78
CA THR A 58 8.34 14.94 -17.35
C THR A 58 9.45 14.75 -16.34
N ASP A 59 10.51 14.04 -16.72
CA ASP A 59 11.65 13.81 -15.86
C ASP A 59 12.65 14.99 -15.88
N SER A 60 13.69 14.93 -15.06
CA SER A 60 14.66 16.03 -14.95
C SER A 60 15.53 16.24 -16.19
N THR A 61 15.52 15.29 -17.13
CA THR A 61 16.21 15.36 -18.42
C THR A 61 15.32 15.99 -19.52
N GLY A 62 14.03 16.22 -19.20
CA GLY A 62 13.03 16.71 -20.13
C GLY A 62 12.31 15.60 -20.90
N GLN A 63 12.57 14.33 -20.59
CA GLN A 63 11.87 13.21 -21.21
C GLN A 63 10.45 13.08 -20.65
N ILE A 64 9.46 12.99 -21.53
CA ILE A 64 8.06 12.78 -21.15
C ILE A 64 7.79 11.27 -21.11
N ILE A 65 7.35 10.78 -19.96
CA ILE A 65 6.98 9.38 -19.74
C ILE A 65 5.45 9.25 -19.67
N ASP A 66 4.92 8.22 -20.32
CA ASP A 66 3.48 7.91 -20.37
C ASP A 66 3.09 6.96 -19.24
N PHE A 67 2.07 7.34 -18.46
CA PHE A 67 1.48 6.59 -17.35
C PHE A 67 0.06 6.12 -17.64
N THR A 68 -0.48 6.34 -18.85
CA THR A 68 -1.87 6.00 -19.21
C THR A 68 -2.22 4.52 -19.03
N ASN A 69 -1.24 3.62 -19.16
CA ASN A 69 -1.41 2.17 -18.93
C ASN A 69 -0.87 1.70 -17.56
N THR A 70 -0.60 2.61 -16.64
CA THR A 70 -0.06 2.32 -15.32
C THR A 70 -1.15 2.41 -14.26
N ILE A 71 -1.28 1.38 -13.42
CA ILE A 71 -2.16 1.43 -12.24
C ILE A 71 -1.37 2.03 -11.08
N ILE A 72 -1.90 3.09 -10.48
CA ILE A 72 -1.30 3.75 -9.33
C ILE A 72 -2.06 3.34 -8.07
N LEU A 73 -1.33 2.75 -7.12
CA LEU A 73 -1.83 2.40 -5.81
C LEU A 73 -1.15 3.27 -4.76
N LEU A 74 -1.95 3.90 -3.91
CA LEU A 74 -1.49 4.64 -2.73
C LEU A 74 -1.92 3.86 -1.49
N THR A 75 -1.03 3.72 -0.51
CA THR A 75 -1.40 3.24 0.82
C THR A 75 -1.32 4.39 1.81
N SER A 76 -2.15 4.33 2.86
CA SER A 76 -2.12 5.29 3.95
C SER A 76 -2.60 4.65 5.24
N ASN A 77 -1.98 5.05 6.35
CA ASN A 77 -2.41 4.65 7.69
C ASN A 77 -3.22 5.74 8.41
N LEU A 78 -3.65 6.78 7.69
CA LEU A 78 -4.40 7.90 8.27
C LEU A 78 -5.75 7.48 8.84
N GLY A 79 -6.03 7.94 10.05
CA GLY A 79 -7.29 7.67 10.76
C GLY A 79 -7.48 6.21 11.19
N CYS A 80 -6.55 5.31 10.86
CA CYS A 80 -6.61 3.93 11.32
C CYS A 80 -6.43 3.87 12.85
N PRO A 81 -7.38 3.28 13.59
CA PRO A 81 -7.26 3.15 15.04
C PRO A 81 -6.09 2.22 15.39
N ARG A 82 -5.26 2.62 16.35
CA ARG A 82 -4.14 1.79 16.84
C ARG A 82 -4.64 0.54 17.56
N THR A 83 -5.79 0.65 18.22
CA THR A 83 -6.45 -0.46 18.92
C THR A 83 -7.96 -0.34 18.74
N TYR A 84 -8.64 -1.48 18.80
CA TYR A 84 -10.10 -1.56 18.72
C TYR A 84 -10.76 -1.69 20.10
N ASN A 85 -9.99 -1.51 21.19
CA ASN A 85 -10.45 -1.77 22.56
C ASN A 85 -11.73 -1.00 22.92
N ASN A 86 -11.87 0.24 22.43
CA ASN A 86 -13.06 1.06 22.67
C ASN A 86 -14.33 0.40 22.10
N TYR A 87 -14.21 -0.21 20.92
CA TYR A 87 -15.29 -0.93 20.25
C TYR A 87 -15.51 -2.33 20.82
N LEU A 88 -14.50 -2.93 21.47
CA LEU A 88 -14.54 -4.31 21.99
C LEU A 88 -14.81 -4.40 23.49
N SER A 89 -14.96 -3.26 24.19
CA SER A 89 -15.12 -3.19 25.65
C SER A 89 -16.16 -4.15 26.24
N ASN A 90 -17.25 -4.42 25.51
CA ASN A 90 -18.33 -5.32 25.93
C ASN A 90 -18.60 -6.47 24.93
N LYS A 91 -17.73 -6.69 23.94
CA LYS A 91 -17.94 -7.69 22.87
C LYS A 91 -16.63 -8.17 22.25
N ASN A 92 -16.63 -9.41 21.78
CA ASN A 92 -15.45 -10.04 21.16
C ASN A 92 -15.39 -9.86 19.63
N TYR A 93 -16.26 -9.02 19.04
CA TYR A 93 -16.31 -8.81 17.60
C TYR A 93 -16.68 -7.37 17.27
N LEU A 94 -16.26 -6.90 16.09
CA LEU A 94 -16.67 -5.62 15.54
C LEU A 94 -18.00 -5.80 14.79
N SER A 95 -19.03 -5.12 15.28
CA SER A 95 -20.34 -5.06 14.64
C SER A 95 -20.28 -4.19 13.39
N LYS A 96 -21.27 -4.35 12.51
CA LYS A 96 -21.40 -3.54 11.29
C LYS A 96 -21.43 -2.03 11.60
N LEU A 97 -22.04 -1.64 12.71
CA LEU A 97 -22.10 -0.24 13.15
C LEU A 97 -20.71 0.29 13.55
N ASP A 98 -19.89 -0.51 14.23
CA ASP A 98 -18.53 -0.09 14.59
C ASP A 98 -17.66 0.09 13.34
N LEU A 99 -17.74 -0.86 12.40
CA LEU A 99 -16.98 -0.79 11.14
C LEU A 99 -17.36 0.48 10.34
N GLN A 100 -18.64 0.83 10.32
CA GLN A 100 -19.11 2.07 9.70
C GLN A 100 -18.58 3.33 10.40
N ASP A 101 -18.51 3.33 11.73
CA ASP A 101 -17.96 4.45 12.49
C ASP A 101 -16.45 4.61 12.25
N ILE A 102 -15.70 3.50 12.29
CA ILE A 102 -14.26 3.47 11.96
C ILE A 102 -14.03 3.97 10.54
N GLN A 103 -14.82 3.51 9.57
CA GLN A 103 -14.72 3.94 8.18
C GLN A 103 -14.94 5.46 8.05
N LYS A 104 -15.93 6.02 8.76
CA LYS A 104 -16.17 7.47 8.78
C LYS A 104 -14.99 8.24 9.40
N GLN A 105 -14.40 7.74 10.48
CA GLN A 105 -13.23 8.36 11.10
C GLN A 105 -12.03 8.38 10.15
N ILE A 106 -11.78 7.28 9.44
CA ILE A 106 -10.73 7.18 8.41
C ILE A 106 -10.99 8.19 7.28
N LEU A 107 -12.20 8.23 6.73
CA LEU A 107 -12.55 9.18 5.66
C LEU A 107 -12.39 10.64 6.12
N ASN A 108 -12.80 10.96 7.35
CA ASN A 108 -12.63 12.30 7.90
C ASN A 108 -11.14 12.67 8.03
N ALA A 109 -10.29 11.75 8.50
CA ALA A 109 -8.86 11.97 8.60
C ALA A 109 -8.21 12.19 7.22
N ILE A 110 -8.60 11.38 6.23
CA ILE A 110 -8.15 11.51 4.82
C ILE A 110 -8.54 12.89 4.27
N ASN A 111 -9.79 13.31 4.45
CA ASN A 111 -10.29 14.60 3.95
C ASN A 111 -9.68 15.82 4.65
N GLN A 112 -9.27 15.68 5.91
CA GLN A 112 -8.60 16.74 6.66
C GLN A 112 -7.12 16.86 6.28
N TYR A 113 -6.47 15.73 5.99
CA TYR A 113 -5.04 15.68 5.72
C TYR A 113 -4.71 15.97 4.25
N PHE A 114 -5.36 15.29 3.30
CA PHE A 114 -5.09 15.48 1.88
C PHE A 114 -5.90 16.63 1.30
N LYS A 115 -5.27 17.36 0.37
CA LYS A 115 -5.96 18.41 -0.38
C LYS A 115 -7.05 17.80 -1.27
N PRO A 116 -8.20 18.48 -1.44
CA PRO A 116 -9.26 18.04 -2.36
C PRO A 116 -8.76 17.80 -3.79
N GLU A 117 -7.76 18.57 -4.23
CA GLU A 117 -7.11 18.43 -5.54
C GLU A 117 -6.61 17.01 -5.80
N LEU A 118 -5.96 16.38 -4.83
CA LEU A 118 -5.49 14.99 -4.96
C LEU A 118 -6.66 14.01 -4.89
N LEU A 119 -7.55 14.20 -3.91
CA LEU A 119 -8.65 13.27 -3.64
C LEU A 119 -9.62 13.17 -4.83
N ASN A 120 -9.90 14.29 -5.48
CA ASN A 120 -10.79 14.34 -6.65
C ASN A 120 -10.22 13.63 -7.88
N ARG A 121 -8.92 13.29 -7.89
CA ARG A 121 -8.25 12.55 -8.97
C ARG A 121 -8.14 11.07 -8.71
N LEU A 122 -8.34 10.64 -7.46
CA LEU A 122 -8.38 9.23 -7.12
C LEU A 122 -9.68 8.62 -7.65
N THR A 123 -9.55 7.53 -8.40
CA THR A 123 -10.73 6.81 -8.92
C THR A 123 -11.58 6.22 -7.81
N ASN A 124 -10.93 5.68 -6.76
CA ASN A 124 -11.64 5.08 -5.63
C ASN A 124 -10.75 5.08 -4.39
N ILE A 125 -11.37 5.18 -3.21
CA ILE A 125 -10.70 5.04 -1.92
C ILE A 125 -11.19 3.74 -1.27
N LEU A 126 -10.28 2.78 -1.14
CA LEU A 126 -10.58 1.47 -0.54
C LEU A 126 -10.18 1.48 0.93
N ILE A 127 -11.15 1.25 1.82
CA ILE A 127 -10.90 1.15 3.26
C ILE A 127 -10.89 -0.33 3.63
N PHE A 128 -9.78 -0.78 4.21
CA PHE A 128 -9.61 -2.16 4.63
C PHE A 128 -10.27 -2.36 6.00
N ASN A 129 -11.06 -3.42 6.10
CA ASN A 129 -11.57 -3.87 7.39
C ASN A 129 -10.45 -4.53 8.20
N PRO A 130 -10.48 -4.43 9.54
CA PRO A 130 -9.59 -5.22 10.38
C PRO A 130 -9.79 -6.71 10.14
N LEU A 131 -8.70 -7.47 10.23
CA LEU A 131 -8.71 -8.91 10.08
C LEU A 131 -9.40 -9.55 11.27
N ASP A 132 -10.44 -10.35 11.01
CA ASP A 132 -11.05 -11.19 12.05
C ASP A 132 -10.24 -12.48 12.28
N ILE A 133 -10.59 -13.19 13.35
CA ILE A 133 -9.89 -14.42 13.74
C ILE A 133 -9.97 -15.48 12.63
N GLN A 134 -11.09 -15.56 11.91
CA GLN A 134 -11.26 -16.53 10.83
C GLN A 134 -10.32 -16.23 9.66
N THR A 135 -10.22 -14.96 9.28
CA THR A 135 -9.32 -14.48 8.22
C THR A 135 -7.86 -14.67 8.64
N LEU A 136 -7.52 -14.39 9.89
CA LEU A 136 -6.17 -14.63 10.42
C LEU A 136 -5.79 -16.12 10.40
N LEU A 137 -6.74 -17.03 10.67
CA LEU A 137 -6.52 -18.48 10.55
C LEU A 137 -6.21 -18.88 9.09
N LEU A 138 -6.95 -18.34 8.13
CA LEU A 138 -6.71 -18.58 6.70
C LEU A 138 -5.33 -18.06 6.28
N ILE A 139 -4.93 -16.88 6.77
CA ILE A 139 -3.61 -16.30 6.51
C ILE A 139 -2.51 -17.18 7.12
N CYS A 140 -2.70 -17.64 8.37
CA CYS A 140 -1.77 -18.56 9.03
C CYS A 140 -1.60 -19.84 8.21
N ASP A 141 -2.70 -20.43 7.74
CA ASP A 141 -2.68 -21.63 6.91
C ASP A 141 -1.97 -21.41 5.56
N LYS A 142 -2.19 -20.25 4.93
CA LYS A 142 -1.48 -19.87 3.71
C LYS A 142 0.04 -19.88 3.94
N PHE A 143 0.52 -19.21 5.00
CA PHE A 143 1.96 -19.16 5.29
C PHE A 143 2.55 -20.53 5.65
N ILE A 144 1.81 -21.36 6.40
CA ILE A 144 2.22 -22.74 6.69
C ILE A 144 2.38 -23.55 5.39
N ASN A 145 1.46 -23.40 4.45
CA ASN A 145 1.51 -24.10 3.17
C ASN A 145 2.66 -23.60 2.28
N GLU A 146 2.89 -22.30 2.20
CA GLU A 146 4.05 -21.74 1.51
C GLU A 146 5.36 -22.27 2.11
N PHE A 147 5.44 -22.38 3.44
CA PHE A 147 6.60 -22.92 4.11
C PHE A 147 6.83 -24.41 3.78
N LYS A 148 5.77 -25.22 3.79
CA LYS A 148 5.84 -26.63 3.35
C LYS A 148 6.32 -26.77 1.91
N GLN A 149 5.83 -25.92 1.01
CA GLN A 149 6.27 -25.91 -0.38
C GLN A 149 7.76 -25.57 -0.50
N LYS A 150 8.25 -24.60 0.27
CA LYS A 150 9.69 -24.26 0.31
C LYS A 150 10.55 -25.44 0.79
N LEU A 151 10.11 -26.18 1.82
CA LEU A 151 10.82 -27.37 2.31
C LEU A 151 10.86 -28.50 1.27
N TYR A 152 9.75 -28.71 0.57
CA TYR A 152 9.69 -29.68 -0.51
C TYR A 152 10.66 -29.31 -1.65
N MET A 153 10.67 -28.04 -2.06
CA MET A 153 11.57 -27.55 -3.12
C MET A 153 13.05 -27.61 -2.72
N SER A 154 13.36 -27.44 -1.44
CA SER A 154 14.73 -27.60 -0.91
C SER A 154 15.14 -29.07 -0.70
N LYS A 155 14.30 -30.04 -1.09
CA LYS A 155 14.53 -31.49 -0.92
C LYS A 155 14.75 -31.92 0.54
N LEU A 156 14.19 -31.16 1.47
CA LEU A 156 14.15 -31.53 2.88
C LEU A 156 12.90 -32.38 3.09
N ASN A 157 13.08 -33.68 3.39
CA ASN A 157 11.98 -34.62 3.67
C ASN A 157 11.39 -34.40 5.08
N ILE A 158 10.94 -33.17 5.35
CA ILE A 158 10.36 -32.77 6.63
C ILE A 158 8.86 -32.60 6.44
N ILE A 159 8.07 -33.39 7.18
CA ILE A 159 6.62 -33.26 7.19
C ILE A 159 6.22 -32.46 8.43
N ILE A 160 5.53 -31.34 8.21
CA ILE A 160 5.09 -30.45 9.28
C ILE A 160 3.59 -30.61 9.51
N TYR A 161 3.23 -30.91 10.76
CA TYR A 161 1.85 -30.91 11.23
C TYR A 161 1.71 -29.85 12.33
N ILE A 162 0.80 -28.90 12.13
CA ILE A 162 0.51 -27.85 13.12
C ILE A 162 -0.92 -28.04 13.59
N HIS A 163 -1.05 -28.33 14.88
CA HIS A 163 -2.36 -28.49 15.52
C HIS A 163 -3.10 -27.14 15.58
N ASN A 164 -4.43 -27.16 15.46
CA ASN A 164 -5.23 -25.93 15.41
C ASN A 164 -5.06 -25.05 16.66
N ASN A 165 -4.88 -25.64 17.84
CA ASN A 165 -4.63 -24.88 19.08
C ASN A 165 -3.37 -23.99 18.98
N ILE A 166 -2.33 -24.47 18.29
CA ILE A 166 -1.11 -23.68 18.07
C ILE A 166 -1.40 -22.52 17.11
N LYS A 167 -2.23 -22.73 16.08
CA LYS A 167 -2.64 -21.65 15.17
C LYS A 167 -3.39 -20.54 15.92
N TYR A 168 -4.32 -20.91 16.81
CA TYR A 168 -5.00 -19.93 17.66
C TYR A 168 -4.04 -19.17 18.59
N LEU A 169 -2.99 -19.83 19.08
CA LEU A 169 -1.95 -19.16 19.87
C LEU A 169 -1.16 -18.17 19.01
N LEU A 170 -0.72 -18.59 17.83
CA LEU A 170 0.04 -17.76 16.89
C LEU A 170 -0.69 -16.49 16.46
N ILE A 171 -2.02 -16.53 16.39
CA ILE A 171 -2.86 -15.40 15.97
C ILE A 171 -3.14 -14.42 17.11
N LYS A 172 -2.96 -14.85 18.37
CA LYS A 172 -3.15 -14.00 19.55
C LYS A 172 -1.87 -13.30 20.02
N LEU A 173 -0.71 -13.72 19.51
CA LEU A 173 0.59 -13.08 19.73
C LEU A 173 0.69 -11.79 18.89
#